data_AF-A0A2S3VSH3-F1
#
_entry.id   AF-A0A2S3VSH3-F1
#
_cell.length_a   1.000
_cell.length_b   1.000
_cell.length_c   1.000
_cell.angle_alpha   90.00
_cell.angle_beta   90.00
_cell.angle_gamma   90.00
#
_symmetry.space_group_name_H-M   'P 1'
#
loop_
_entity.id
_entity.type
_entity.pdbx_description
1 polymer ?
#
loop_
_entity_poly.entity_id
_entity_poly.type
_entity_poly.pdbx_seq_one_letter_code
_entity_poly.pdbx_strand_id
1 'polypeptide(L)'
;MIASDTFSVTRDAQAIDDCWNRIGIHGDKSCPLLADHIHCRNCAVYSAAATRLLDRYALQQEDRGPDSVAVESEVKTRSLLMFRLGEEWLALATRSLVEVAPLQAIHSLPHQRSRALLGVANVRGALVACLSLVELLGLDGTVNAASGARVMPRMLIIAAHGGPVVVPVDEVDGIHAIDERILDAASRSGTQASAKYTRGVLQFKGRSLRWLDEEQLLSAVTRSLT
;
A
#
# COMPACT_ATOMS: atom_id res chain seq x y z
N MET A 1 15.62 3.65 47.63
CA MET A 1 16.64 4.48 46.95
C MET A 1 16.75 3.95 45.54
N ILE A 2 16.07 4.60 44.60
CA ILE A 2 16.05 4.23 43.17
C ILE A 2 16.56 5.47 42.44
N ALA A 3 17.70 5.34 41.78
CA ALA A 3 18.33 6.38 40.99
C ALA A 3 17.44 6.70 39.78
N SER A 4 17.05 7.97 39.66
CA SER A 4 16.41 8.50 38.46
C SER A 4 17.51 8.93 37.50
N ASP A 5 17.84 8.06 36.55
CA ASP A 5 18.70 8.44 35.42
C ASP A 5 17.95 9.44 34.54
N THR A 6 18.44 10.67 34.61
CA THR A 6 17.98 11.81 33.86
C THR A 6 18.57 11.70 32.47
N PHE A 7 17.80 11.18 31.50
CA PHE A 7 18.14 11.27 30.09
C PHE A 7 18.08 12.73 29.64
N SER A 8 19.21 13.41 29.77
CA SER A 8 19.48 14.72 29.19
C SER A 8 19.63 14.56 27.68
N VAL A 9 18.54 14.74 26.94
CA VAL A 9 18.59 14.97 25.49
C VAL A 9 18.03 16.35 25.22
N THR A 10 18.88 17.36 25.27
CA THR A 10 18.61 18.68 24.69
C THR A 10 19.90 19.49 24.71
N ARG A 11 20.60 19.57 23.57
CA ARG A 11 21.38 20.73 23.11
C ARG A 11 22.09 20.37 21.81
N ASP A 12 21.38 20.57 20.71
CA ASP A 12 21.88 21.27 19.50
C ASP A 12 20.81 21.23 18.40
N ALA A 13 19.61 21.68 18.77
CA ALA A 13 18.57 22.01 17.81
C ALA A 13 18.66 23.51 17.53
N GLN A 14 19.14 23.91 16.34
CA GLN A 14 18.73 25.21 15.82
C GLN A 14 17.21 25.19 15.76
N ALA A 15 16.58 25.98 16.64
CA ALA A 15 15.14 26.09 16.73
C ALA A 15 14.59 26.50 15.35
N ILE A 16 13.66 25.71 14.83
CA ILE A 16 12.93 26.09 13.63
C ILE A 16 12.14 27.36 13.98
N ASP A 17 12.36 28.45 13.23
CA ASP A 17 11.54 29.65 13.37
C ASP A 17 10.15 29.38 12.80
N ASP A 18 9.18 29.18 13.68
CA ASP A 18 7.80 28.83 13.36
C ASP A 18 6.92 30.08 13.17
N CYS A 19 7.43 31.05 12.41
CA CYS A 19 6.78 32.35 12.21
C CYS A 19 5.34 32.24 11.70
N TRP A 20 4.97 31.15 11.03
CA TRP A 20 3.61 30.90 10.55
C TRP A 20 2.57 30.74 11.67
N ASN A 21 2.98 30.30 12.87
CA ASN A 21 2.13 30.16 14.05
C ASN A 21 2.00 31.48 14.83
N ARG A 22 3.05 32.31 14.81
CA ARG A 22 3.11 33.56 15.59
C ARG A 22 2.55 34.75 14.80
N ILE A 23 3.09 35.00 13.61
CA ILE A 23 2.78 36.18 12.79
C ILE A 23 2.19 35.85 11.42
N GLY A 24 2.19 34.58 11.01
CA GLY A 24 1.70 34.15 9.70
C GLY A 24 0.23 33.76 9.69
N ILE A 25 -0.13 32.87 8.76
CA ILE A 25 -1.52 32.51 8.47
C ILE A 25 -2.26 31.85 9.65
N HIS A 26 -1.53 31.19 10.56
CA HIS A 26 -2.06 30.58 11.78
C HIS A 26 -1.89 31.47 13.03
N GLY A 27 -1.22 32.61 12.90
CA GLY A 27 -1.03 33.60 13.95
C GLY A 27 -1.90 34.85 13.75
N ASP A 28 -1.35 36.01 14.07
CA ASP A 28 -2.05 37.31 13.94
C ASP A 28 -2.04 37.89 12.51
N LYS A 29 -1.46 37.18 11.54
CA LYS A 29 -1.32 37.59 10.12
C LYS A 29 -0.58 38.92 9.91
N SER A 30 0.24 39.35 10.87
CA SER A 30 1.06 40.56 10.77
C SER A 30 2.32 40.41 9.92
N CYS A 31 2.63 39.19 9.45
CA CYS A 31 3.85 38.92 8.70
C CYS A 31 3.89 39.68 7.37
N PRO A 32 4.95 40.49 7.10
CA PRO A 32 5.04 41.32 5.91
C PRO A 32 5.09 40.51 4.62
N LEU A 33 5.64 39.29 4.68
CA LEU A 33 5.75 38.39 3.54
C LEU A 33 4.40 37.83 3.06
N LEU A 34 3.32 37.95 3.85
CA LEU A 34 1.99 37.53 3.38
C LEU A 34 1.45 38.42 2.26
N ALA A 35 1.84 39.70 2.21
CA ALA A 35 1.40 40.60 1.15
C ALA A 35 1.87 40.13 -0.23
N ASP A 36 3.10 39.61 -0.30
CA ASP A 36 3.71 39.14 -1.55
C ASP A 36 3.33 37.68 -1.88
N HIS A 37 3.21 36.82 -0.86
CA HIS A 37 3.09 35.37 -1.07
C HIS A 37 1.67 34.81 -0.88
N ILE A 38 0.73 35.62 -0.37
CA ILE A 38 -0.69 35.29 -0.10
C ILE A 38 -0.86 34.21 1.00
N HIS A 39 0.09 33.29 1.17
CA HIS A 39 0.05 32.18 2.12
C HIS A 39 1.46 31.76 2.57
N CYS A 40 1.63 31.41 3.86
CA CYS A 40 2.93 31.02 4.42
C CYS A 40 3.62 29.88 3.67
N ARG A 41 2.87 28.87 3.21
CA ARG A 41 3.40 27.74 2.41
C ARG A 41 4.16 28.15 1.13
N ASN A 42 3.96 29.38 0.67
CA ASN A 42 4.61 29.92 -0.53
C ASN A 42 5.84 30.79 -0.20
N CYS A 43 6.14 31.07 1.08
CA CYS A 43 7.28 31.89 1.46
C CYS A 43 8.53 31.02 1.73
N ALA A 44 9.70 31.57 1.40
CA ALA A 44 10.98 30.86 1.52
C ALA A 44 11.29 30.40 2.96
N VAL A 45 10.83 31.15 3.97
CA VAL A 45 11.01 30.81 5.39
C VAL A 45 10.32 29.49 5.73
N TYR A 46 9.06 29.33 5.29
CA TYR A 46 8.31 28.10 5.53
C TYR A 46 8.91 26.91 4.77
N SER A 47 9.31 27.11 3.51
CA SER A 47 9.95 26.06 2.72
C SER A 47 11.26 25.58 3.36
N ALA A 48 12.12 26.50 3.81
CA ALA A 48 13.37 26.17 4.48
C ALA A 48 13.13 25.41 5.81
N ALA A 49 12.11 25.82 6.58
CA ALA A 49 11.71 25.13 7.80
C ALA A 49 11.21 23.70 7.53
N ALA A 50 10.39 23.50 6.50
CA ALA A 50 9.89 22.19 6.10
C ALA A 50 11.02 21.25 5.64
N THR A 51 11.97 21.74 4.84
CA THR A 51 13.15 20.96 4.41
C THR A 51 13.98 20.51 5.60
N ARG A 52 14.28 21.40 6.56
CA ARG A 52 15.04 21.05 7.77
C ARG A 52 14.35 19.98 8.62
N LEU A 53 13.03 20.00 8.68
CA LEU A 53 12.28 18.97 9.40
C LEU A 53 12.40 17.61 8.71
N LEU A 54 12.32 17.57 7.37
CA LEU A 54 12.49 16.36 6.58
C LEU A 54 13.91 15.79 6.66
N ASP A 55 14.93 16.65 6.57
CA ASP A 55 16.34 16.24 6.69
C ASP A 55 16.61 15.60 8.06
N ARG A 56 15.99 16.12 9.12
CA ARG A 56 16.07 15.50 10.46
C ARG A 56 15.49 14.09 10.47
N TYR A 57 14.34 13.88 9.82
CA TYR A 57 13.74 12.54 9.74
C TYR A 57 14.61 11.56 8.94
N ALA A 58 15.23 12.03 7.85
CA ALA A 58 16.16 11.21 7.07
C ALA A 58 17.38 10.77 7.91
N LEU A 59 17.99 11.71 8.63
CA LEU A 59 19.13 11.41 9.51
C LEU A 59 18.74 10.51 10.70
N GLN A 60 17.54 10.70 11.28
CA GLN A 60 17.03 9.81 12.33
C GLN A 60 16.69 8.40 11.84
N GLN A 61 16.38 8.23 10.55
CA GLN A 61 16.23 6.90 9.95
C GLN A 61 17.57 6.20 9.79
N GLU A 62 18.63 6.93 9.43
CA GLU A 62 19.98 6.39 9.27
C GLU A 62 20.61 6.01 10.61
N ASP A 63 20.34 6.77 11.68
CA ASP A 63 20.86 6.50 13.03
C ASP A 63 20.03 5.43 13.78
N ARG A 64 18.79 5.15 13.33
CA ARG A 64 18.05 3.94 13.67
C ARG A 64 18.53 2.76 12.83
N GLY A 65 19.81 2.39 13.00
CA GLY A 65 20.19 0.99 12.87
C GLY A 65 19.31 0.14 13.79
N PRO A 66 19.08 -1.15 13.48
CA PRO A 66 18.14 -1.98 14.22
C PRO A 66 18.68 -2.30 15.63
N ASP A 67 18.55 -1.35 16.56
CA ASP A 67 18.70 -1.60 17.99
C ASP A 67 17.44 -2.30 18.51
N SER A 68 17.30 -3.57 18.10
CA SER A 68 16.49 -4.55 18.80
C SER A 68 17.43 -5.61 19.37
N VAL A 69 17.73 -5.47 20.66
CA VAL A 69 18.53 -6.42 21.42
C VAL A 69 17.74 -7.73 21.59
N ALA A 70 18.28 -8.76 20.93
CA ALA A 70 18.41 -10.15 21.36
C ALA A 70 17.31 -11.21 21.05
N VAL A 71 17.83 -12.21 20.32
CA VAL A 71 17.46 -13.63 20.14
C VAL A 71 16.17 -13.95 19.39
N GLU A 72 16.31 -14.34 18.12
CA GLU A 72 15.68 -15.52 17.53
C GLU A 72 16.18 -15.66 16.09
N SER A 73 16.27 -16.90 15.58
CA SER A 73 16.74 -17.27 14.24
C SER A 73 16.43 -16.19 13.19
N GLU A 74 17.38 -15.85 12.32
CA GLU A 74 17.16 -14.93 11.19
C GLU A 74 16.14 -15.56 10.22
N VAL A 75 14.86 -15.45 10.56
CA VAL A 75 13.75 -15.99 9.77
C VAL A 75 13.53 -15.01 8.64
N LYS A 76 13.96 -15.41 7.44
CA LYS A 76 13.65 -14.67 6.23
C LYS A 76 12.13 -14.66 6.04
N THR A 77 11.57 -13.47 5.93
CA THR A 77 10.14 -13.28 5.70
C THR A 77 9.90 -12.53 4.40
N ARG A 78 8.74 -12.78 3.81
CA ARG A 78 8.27 -12.09 2.62
C ARG A 78 6.97 -11.35 2.91
N SER A 79 6.90 -10.10 2.49
CA SER A 79 5.72 -9.25 2.68
C SER A 79 4.67 -9.50 1.60
N LEU A 80 3.48 -9.94 2.00
CA LEU A 80 2.35 -10.17 1.12
C LEU A 80 1.16 -9.30 1.53
N LEU A 81 0.48 -8.68 0.56
CA LEU A 81 -0.81 -8.05 0.75
C LEU A 81 -1.90 -9.13 0.72
N MET A 82 -2.67 -9.26 1.79
CA MET A 82 -3.81 -10.17 1.91
C MET A 82 -5.13 -9.43 1.66
N PHE A 83 -5.95 -9.95 0.75
CA PHE A 83 -7.23 -9.37 0.34
C PHE A 83 -8.23 -10.47 -0.01
N ARG A 84 -9.51 -10.11 -0.10
CA ARG A 84 -10.61 -11.05 -0.39
C ARG A 84 -11.31 -10.70 -1.71
N LEU A 85 -11.71 -11.76 -2.43
CA LEU A 85 -12.61 -11.70 -3.58
C LEU A 85 -13.63 -12.83 -3.45
N GLY A 86 -14.91 -12.49 -3.30
CA GLY A 86 -15.95 -13.46 -2.96
C GLY A 86 -15.59 -14.21 -1.67
N GLU A 87 -15.59 -15.52 -1.71
CA GLU A 87 -15.25 -16.36 -0.56
C GLU A 87 -13.74 -16.68 -0.46
N GLU A 88 -12.94 -16.23 -1.42
CA GLU A 88 -11.51 -16.57 -1.48
C GLU A 88 -10.62 -15.49 -0.87
N TRP A 89 -9.71 -15.91 0.01
CA TRP A 89 -8.60 -15.10 0.49
C TRP A 89 -7.39 -15.29 -0.40
N LEU A 90 -6.84 -14.18 -0.89
CA LEU A 90 -5.71 -14.16 -1.81
C LEU A 90 -4.59 -13.31 -1.24
N ALA A 91 -3.37 -13.62 -1.69
CA ALA A 91 -2.17 -12.88 -1.36
C ALA A 91 -1.36 -12.53 -2.60
N LEU A 92 -0.92 -11.28 -2.69
CA LEU A 92 0.00 -10.80 -3.71
C LEU A 92 1.26 -10.22 -3.05
N ALA A 93 2.43 -10.42 -3.65
CA ALA A 93 3.65 -9.81 -3.16
C ALA A 93 3.56 -8.27 -3.22
N THR A 94 3.93 -7.59 -2.14
CA THR A 94 3.83 -6.12 -2.06
C THR A 94 4.67 -5.40 -3.10
N ARG A 95 5.73 -6.03 -3.63
CA ARG A 95 6.54 -5.50 -4.73
C ARG A 95 5.77 -5.23 -6.04
N SER A 96 4.62 -5.87 -6.21
CA SER A 96 3.75 -5.67 -7.38
C SER A 96 2.66 -4.64 -7.11
N LEU A 97 2.54 -4.15 -5.86
CA LEU A 97 1.53 -3.20 -5.43
C LEU A 97 2.10 -1.78 -5.44
N VAL A 98 1.39 -0.86 -6.10
CA VAL A 98 1.70 0.58 -6.07
C VAL A 98 1.00 1.23 -4.88
N GLU A 99 -0.31 1.02 -4.74
CA GLU A 99 -1.09 1.53 -3.60
C GLU A 99 -2.40 0.76 -3.41
N VAL A 100 -3.02 0.97 -2.25
CA VAL A 100 -4.40 0.58 -1.96
C VAL A 100 -5.23 1.85 -1.80
N ALA A 101 -6.26 2.00 -2.61
CA ALA A 101 -7.12 3.18 -2.62
C ALA A 101 -8.56 2.82 -2.22
N PRO A 102 -9.36 3.80 -1.76
CA PRO A 102 -10.82 3.67 -1.67
C PRO A 102 -11.42 3.32 -3.03
N LEU A 103 -12.54 2.60 -3.04
CA LEU A 103 -13.29 2.32 -4.26
C LEU A 103 -13.73 3.65 -4.92
N GLN A 104 -13.42 3.80 -6.21
CA GLN A 104 -13.89 4.90 -7.05
C GLN A 104 -14.86 4.41 -8.13
N ALA A 105 -15.53 5.35 -8.79
CA ALA A 105 -16.38 5.02 -9.93
C ALA A 105 -15.54 4.41 -11.08
N ILE A 106 -16.03 3.30 -11.63
CA ILE A 106 -15.45 2.67 -12.81
C ILE A 106 -16.33 3.04 -14.00
N HIS A 107 -15.73 3.65 -15.01
CA HIS A 107 -16.40 4.07 -16.23
C HIS A 107 -16.13 3.07 -17.34
N SER A 108 -17.18 2.40 -17.80
CA SER A 108 -17.10 1.43 -18.89
C SER A 108 -16.63 2.09 -20.18
N LEU A 109 -15.75 1.41 -20.90
CA LEU A 109 -15.32 1.83 -22.24
C LEU A 109 -16.21 1.19 -23.31
N PRO A 110 -16.48 1.86 -24.44
CA PRO A 110 -17.11 1.23 -25.60
C PRO A 110 -16.17 0.22 -26.26
N HIS A 111 -16.73 -0.79 -26.95
CA HIS A 111 -15.96 -1.80 -27.71
C HIS A 111 -14.94 -2.60 -26.89
N GLN A 112 -15.32 -3.03 -25.68
CA GLN A 112 -14.43 -3.82 -24.81
C GLN A 112 -14.03 -5.13 -25.50
N ARG A 113 -12.72 -5.36 -25.62
CA ARG A 113 -12.16 -6.56 -26.27
C ARG A 113 -11.98 -7.74 -25.30
N SER A 114 -11.87 -7.46 -24.00
CA SER A 114 -11.64 -8.47 -22.96
C SER A 114 -12.75 -8.41 -21.91
N ARG A 115 -13.26 -9.58 -21.49
CA ARG A 115 -14.23 -9.69 -20.38
C ARG A 115 -13.64 -9.28 -19.04
N ALA A 116 -12.31 -9.35 -18.91
CA ALA A 116 -11.62 -8.88 -17.71
C ALA A 116 -11.54 -7.35 -17.63
N LEU A 117 -11.74 -6.60 -18.73
CA LEU A 117 -11.68 -5.15 -18.72
C LEU A 117 -13.02 -4.55 -18.28
N LEU A 118 -13.06 -4.00 -17.06
CA LEU A 118 -14.25 -3.35 -16.53
C LEU A 118 -14.43 -1.94 -17.09
N GLY A 119 -13.33 -1.28 -17.46
CA GLY A 119 -13.32 0.09 -17.97
C GLY A 119 -12.10 0.87 -17.49
N VAL A 120 -12.30 2.13 -17.11
CA VAL A 120 -11.28 3.01 -16.53
C VAL A 120 -11.73 3.60 -15.21
N ALA A 121 -10.80 3.82 -14.29
CA ALA A 121 -11.02 4.52 -13.03
C ALA A 121 -10.04 5.69 -12.91
N ASN A 122 -10.44 6.73 -12.19
CA ASN A 122 -9.53 7.82 -11.85
C ASN A 122 -8.62 7.38 -10.70
N VAL A 123 -7.31 7.50 -10.86
CA VAL A 123 -6.33 7.28 -9.79
C VAL A 123 -5.44 8.51 -9.75
N ARG A 124 -5.59 9.31 -8.69
CA ARG A 124 -4.82 10.55 -8.47
C ARG A 124 -4.80 11.50 -9.68
N GLY A 125 -5.90 11.60 -10.43
CA GLY A 125 -6.04 12.49 -11.58
C GLY A 125 -5.65 11.85 -12.93
N ALA A 126 -5.19 10.60 -12.94
CA ALA A 126 -4.90 9.85 -14.16
C ALA A 126 -6.01 8.81 -14.42
N LEU A 127 -6.41 8.64 -15.68
CA LEU A 127 -7.28 7.54 -16.08
C LEU A 127 -6.47 6.26 -16.22
N VAL A 128 -6.82 5.26 -15.41
CA VAL A 128 -6.11 3.98 -15.34
C VAL A 128 -7.08 2.84 -15.68
N ALA A 129 -6.62 1.87 -16.46
CA ALA A 129 -7.42 0.72 -16.84
C ALA A 129 -7.81 -0.11 -15.60
N CYS A 130 -9.08 -0.48 -15.53
CA CYS A 130 -9.65 -1.23 -14.42
C CYS A 130 -10.00 -2.66 -14.86
N LEU A 131 -9.44 -3.65 -14.18
CA LEU A 131 -9.53 -5.06 -14.52
C LEU A 131 -10.24 -5.87 -13.42
N SER A 132 -11.09 -6.81 -13.82
CA SER A 132 -11.71 -7.80 -12.94
C SER A 132 -10.76 -8.96 -12.68
N LEU A 133 -10.29 -9.07 -11.44
CA LEU A 133 -9.46 -10.19 -11.03
C LEU A 133 -10.28 -11.49 -10.88
N VAL A 134 -11.58 -11.37 -10.59
CA VAL A 134 -12.54 -12.49 -10.58
C VAL A 134 -12.54 -13.18 -11.95
N GLU A 135 -12.69 -12.41 -13.03
CA GLU A 135 -12.66 -12.94 -14.40
C GLU A 135 -11.27 -13.48 -14.78
N LEU A 136 -10.19 -12.78 -14.41
CA LEU A 136 -8.82 -13.22 -14.71
C LEU A 136 -8.47 -14.54 -14.04
N LEU A 137 -8.81 -14.69 -12.75
CA LEU A 137 -8.54 -15.87 -11.96
C LEU A 137 -9.58 -16.98 -12.21
N GLY A 138 -10.69 -16.67 -12.88
CA GLY A 138 -11.79 -17.60 -13.12
C GLY A 138 -12.50 -18.01 -11.83
N LEU A 139 -12.66 -17.07 -10.90
CA LEU A 139 -13.36 -17.31 -9.64
C LEU A 139 -14.86 -17.33 -9.88
N ASP A 140 -15.57 -18.17 -9.13
CA ASP A 140 -17.03 -18.19 -9.16
C ASP A 140 -17.54 -16.86 -8.62
N GLY A 141 -18.04 -16.01 -9.52
CA GLY A 141 -18.54 -14.66 -9.23
C GLY A 141 -19.82 -14.62 -8.39
N THR A 142 -20.16 -15.69 -7.68
CA THR A 142 -21.28 -15.70 -6.75
C THR A 142 -20.91 -14.88 -5.53
N VAL A 143 -21.26 -13.60 -5.59
CA VAL A 143 -21.30 -12.64 -4.50
C VAL A 143 -22.37 -13.08 -3.50
N ASN A 144 -22.09 -14.10 -2.70
CA ASN A 144 -22.74 -14.25 -1.42
C ASN A 144 -21.80 -13.65 -0.39
N ALA A 145 -21.73 -12.31 -0.35
CA ALA A 145 -21.14 -11.62 0.79
C ALA A 145 -21.79 -12.22 2.04
N ALA A 146 -21.04 -12.99 2.82
CA ALA A 146 -21.55 -13.66 4.01
C ALA A 146 -22.38 -12.67 4.82
N SER A 147 -23.68 -12.91 4.87
CA SER A 147 -24.69 -12.02 5.43
C SER A 147 -24.36 -11.71 6.89
N GLY A 148 -23.73 -10.56 7.15
CA GLY A 148 -23.48 -10.08 8.51
C GLY A 148 -22.21 -9.25 8.73
N ALA A 149 -21.18 -9.36 7.89
CA ALA A 149 -19.94 -8.59 8.05
C ALA A 149 -19.93 -7.33 7.15
N ARG A 150 -19.47 -6.19 7.70
CA ARG A 150 -19.31 -4.94 6.93
C ARG A 150 -18.10 -5.07 6.00
N VAL A 151 -18.34 -5.47 4.76
CA VAL A 151 -17.35 -5.50 3.69
C VAL A 151 -16.99 -4.08 3.26
N MET A 152 -15.70 -3.75 3.17
CA MET A 152 -15.21 -2.43 2.77
C MET A 152 -14.38 -2.52 1.48
N PRO A 153 -15.00 -2.31 0.30
CA PRO A 153 -14.34 -2.50 -0.98
C PRO A 153 -13.19 -1.51 -1.19
N ARG A 154 -12.14 -2.00 -1.85
CA ARG A 154 -10.91 -1.26 -2.14
C ARG A 154 -10.51 -1.44 -3.59
N MET A 155 -9.66 -0.54 -4.06
CA MET A 155 -8.96 -0.66 -5.33
C MET A 155 -7.49 -0.95 -5.05
N LEU A 156 -6.96 -2.03 -5.62
CA LEU A 156 -5.54 -2.31 -5.67
C LEU A 156 -4.97 -1.72 -6.95
N ILE A 157 -3.95 -0.89 -6.83
CA ILE A 157 -3.21 -0.38 -7.98
C ILE A 157 -1.97 -1.26 -8.10
N ILE A 158 -1.87 -2.00 -9.20
CA ILE A 158 -0.82 -3.00 -9.43
C ILE A 158 0.11 -2.49 -10.54
N ALA A 159 1.42 -2.62 -10.34
CA ALA A 159 2.41 -2.24 -11.33
C ALA A 159 2.48 -3.29 -12.44
N ALA A 160 2.11 -2.94 -13.68
CA ALA A 160 2.28 -3.78 -14.85
C ALA A 160 3.26 -3.16 -15.86
N HIS A 161 3.76 -3.98 -16.79
CA HIS A 161 4.79 -3.57 -17.76
C HIS A 161 4.33 -2.42 -18.67
N GLY A 162 3.03 -2.34 -18.99
CA GLY A 162 2.43 -1.27 -19.80
C GLY A 162 1.93 -0.06 -19.00
N GLY A 163 2.23 0.01 -17.70
CA GLY A 163 1.68 1.01 -16.78
C GLY A 163 0.87 0.38 -15.65
N PRO A 164 0.50 1.16 -14.62
CA PRO A 164 -0.31 0.67 -13.52
C PRO A 164 -1.71 0.24 -14.00
N VAL A 165 -2.30 -0.73 -13.31
CA VAL A 165 -3.69 -1.15 -13.51
C VAL A 165 -4.44 -1.12 -12.18
N VAL A 166 -5.74 -0.90 -12.25
CA VAL A 166 -6.63 -0.91 -11.10
C VAL A 166 -7.37 -2.24 -11.03
N VAL A 167 -7.44 -2.82 -9.83
CA VAL A 167 -8.18 -4.05 -9.57
C VAL A 167 -9.08 -3.82 -8.36
N PRO A 168 -10.43 -3.81 -8.51
CA PRO A 168 -11.33 -3.75 -7.37
C PRO A 168 -11.32 -5.08 -6.61
N VAL A 169 -11.36 -4.98 -5.28
CA VAL A 169 -11.41 -6.12 -4.35
C VAL A 169 -12.44 -5.85 -3.26
N ASP A 170 -12.97 -6.91 -2.65
CA ASP A 170 -14.03 -6.81 -1.65
C ASP A 170 -13.52 -6.20 -0.36
N GLU A 171 -12.33 -6.58 0.07
CA GLU A 171 -11.67 -6.02 1.25
C GLU A 171 -10.18 -6.35 1.26
N VAL A 172 -9.45 -5.58 2.04
CA VAL A 172 -8.01 -5.76 2.29
C VAL A 172 -7.83 -5.97 3.79
N ASP A 173 -7.26 -7.11 4.18
CA ASP A 173 -6.91 -7.39 5.57
C ASP A 173 -5.65 -6.59 5.98
N GLY A 174 -4.66 -6.54 5.10
CA GLY A 174 -3.42 -5.79 5.31
C GLY A 174 -2.21 -6.46 4.69
N ILE A 175 -1.04 -5.93 5.05
CA ILE A 175 0.25 -6.50 4.65
C ILE A 175 0.77 -7.36 5.80
N HIS A 176 1.19 -8.58 5.48
CA HIS A 176 1.72 -9.54 6.45
C HIS A 176 3.11 -10.03 6.02
N ALA A 177 4.03 -10.09 6.98
CA ALA A 177 5.30 -10.76 6.82
C ALA A 177 5.10 -12.26 7.08
N ILE A 178 5.35 -13.10 6.07
CA ILE A 178 5.21 -14.55 6.15
C ILE A 178 6.58 -15.20 6.00
N ASP A 179 6.90 -16.15 6.88
CA ASP A 179 8.14 -16.95 6.82
C ASP A 179 8.30 -17.61 5.44
N GLU A 180 9.47 -17.42 4.82
CA GLU A 180 9.81 -18.03 3.54
C GLU A 180 9.70 -19.55 3.57
N ARG A 181 9.98 -20.21 4.70
CA ARG A 181 9.86 -21.67 4.83
C ARG A 181 8.42 -22.14 4.63
N ILE A 182 7.44 -21.36 5.11
CA ILE A 182 6.01 -21.66 4.94
C ILE A 182 5.64 -21.48 3.46
N LEU A 183 6.12 -20.41 2.84
CA LEU A 183 5.89 -20.13 1.41
C LEU A 183 6.51 -21.21 0.51
N ASP A 184 7.73 -21.65 0.82
CA ASP A 184 8.44 -22.72 0.11
C ASP A 184 7.78 -24.08 0.29
N ALA A 185 7.20 -24.35 1.47
CA ALA A 185 6.39 -25.54 1.69
C ALA A 185 5.10 -25.48 0.85
N ALA A 186 4.42 -24.33 0.87
CA ALA A 186 3.17 -24.11 0.14
C ALA A 186 3.35 -24.21 -1.39
N SER A 187 4.47 -23.72 -1.93
CA SER A 187 4.79 -23.81 -3.35
C SER A 187 5.12 -25.23 -3.80
N ARG A 188 5.75 -26.04 -2.93
CA ARG A 188 6.09 -27.45 -3.21
C ARG A 188 4.89 -28.39 -3.06
N SER A 189 3.95 -28.08 -2.17
CA SER A 189 2.79 -28.93 -1.88
C SER A 189 1.68 -28.85 -2.96
N GLY A 190 2.05 -28.65 -4.23
CA GLY A 190 1.24 -28.18 -5.36
C GLY A 190 -0.02 -28.97 -5.77
N THR A 191 -0.55 -29.86 -4.94
CA THR A 191 -1.82 -30.57 -5.19
C THR A 191 -3.06 -29.67 -5.08
N GLN A 192 -2.96 -28.45 -4.52
CA GLN A 192 -4.00 -27.40 -4.58
C GLN A 192 -3.65 -26.24 -5.52
N ALA A 193 -2.55 -26.32 -6.28
CA ALA A 193 -2.05 -25.27 -7.18
C ALA A 193 -2.65 -25.29 -8.60
N SER A 194 -3.76 -26.01 -8.82
CA SER A 194 -4.43 -26.10 -10.13
C SER A 194 -5.14 -24.80 -10.54
N ALA A 195 -5.32 -23.87 -9.59
CA ALA A 195 -5.95 -22.58 -9.85
C ALA A 195 -5.01 -21.63 -10.62
N LYS A 196 -5.57 -20.87 -11.57
CA LYS A 196 -4.81 -19.95 -12.43
C LYS A 196 -3.94 -18.99 -11.62
N TYR A 197 -2.70 -18.80 -12.08
CA TYR A 197 -1.74 -17.84 -11.52
C TYR A 197 -1.47 -18.05 -10.01
N THR A 198 -1.58 -19.28 -9.52
CA THR A 198 -1.33 -19.62 -8.11
C THR A 198 0.08 -20.17 -7.95
N ARG A 199 0.85 -19.58 -7.03
CA ARG A 199 2.18 -20.08 -6.65
C ARG A 199 2.09 -21.12 -5.53
N GLY A 200 1.11 -21.02 -4.64
CA GLY A 200 0.87 -21.98 -3.57
C GLY A 200 -0.37 -21.65 -2.74
N VAL A 201 -0.76 -22.58 -1.87
CA VAL A 201 -1.86 -22.39 -0.90
C VAL A 201 -1.32 -22.69 0.50
N LEU A 202 -1.57 -21.77 1.44
CA LEU A 202 -1.11 -21.89 2.82
C LEU A 202 -2.23 -21.58 3.81
N GLN A 203 -2.16 -22.18 4.99
CA GLN A 203 -3.02 -21.81 6.11
C GLN A 203 -2.39 -20.62 6.83
N PHE A 204 -3.11 -19.50 6.89
CA PHE A 204 -2.66 -18.28 7.55
C PHE A 204 -3.80 -17.66 8.36
N LYS A 205 -3.57 -17.37 9.65
CA LYS A 205 -4.59 -16.89 10.60
C LYS A 205 -5.89 -17.72 10.61
N GLY A 206 -5.76 -19.05 10.48
CA GLY A 206 -6.90 -19.97 10.45
C GLY A 206 -7.74 -19.92 9.15
N ARG A 207 -7.20 -19.32 8.08
CA ARG A 207 -7.85 -19.23 6.77
C ARG A 207 -6.96 -19.85 5.70
N SER A 208 -7.59 -20.45 4.68
CA SER A 208 -6.89 -20.87 3.46
C SER A 208 -6.56 -19.63 2.63
N LEU A 209 -5.27 -19.36 2.43
CA LEU A 209 -4.77 -18.22 1.69
C LEU A 209 -4.14 -18.69 0.38
N ARG A 210 -4.64 -18.17 -0.74
CA ARG A 210 -4.06 -18.44 -2.06
C ARG A 210 -2.99 -17.43 -2.42
N TRP A 211 -1.74 -17.86 -2.45
CA TRP A 211 -0.61 -17.02 -2.85
C TRP A 211 -0.50 -16.98 -4.37
N LEU A 212 -0.68 -15.80 -4.94
CA LEU A 212 -0.63 -15.56 -6.38
C LEU A 212 0.82 -15.45 -6.87
N ASP A 213 1.06 -15.99 -8.06
CA ASP A 213 2.30 -15.80 -8.81
C ASP A 213 2.26 -14.43 -9.51
N GLU A 214 3.05 -13.49 -9.01
CA GLU A 214 3.03 -12.13 -9.53
C GLU A 214 3.46 -12.02 -11.01
N GLU A 215 4.39 -12.85 -11.47
CA GLU A 215 4.89 -12.75 -12.85
C GLU A 215 3.81 -13.22 -13.83
N GLN A 216 3.19 -14.36 -13.55
CA GLN A 216 2.10 -14.87 -14.37
C GLN A 216 0.89 -13.95 -14.33
N LEU A 217 0.54 -13.42 -13.14
CA LEU A 217 -0.58 -12.50 -12.99
C LEU A 217 -0.36 -11.22 -13.81
N LEU A 218 0.81 -10.60 -13.71
CA LEU A 218 1.14 -9.38 -14.45
C LEU A 218 1.18 -9.60 -15.97
N SER A 219 1.63 -10.78 -16.41
CA SER A 219 1.56 -11.17 -17.82
C SER A 219 0.11 -11.27 -18.31
N ALA A 220 -0.77 -11.90 -17.53
CA ALA A 220 -2.19 -12.03 -17.85
C ALA A 220 -2.94 -10.68 -17.86
N VAL A 221 -2.62 -9.81 -16.90
CA VAL A 221 -3.08 -8.42 -16.84
C VAL A 221 -2.71 -7.69 -18.12
N THR A 222 -1.44 -7.76 -18.53
CA THR A 222 -0.93 -7.05 -19.72
C THR A 222 -1.64 -7.54 -20.99
N ARG A 223 -1.82 -8.86 -21.13
CA ARG A 223 -2.53 -9.46 -22.26
C ARG A 223 -4.00 -9.07 -22.35
N SER A 224 -4.62 -8.73 -21.21
CA SER A 224 -6.04 -8.34 -21.18
C SER A 224 -6.28 -6.90 -21.65
N LEU A 225 -5.21 -6.11 -21.83
CA LEU A 225 -5.24 -4.74 -22.29
C LEU A 225 -4.96 -4.59 -23.79
N THR A 226 -4.44 -5.64 -24.45
CA THR A 226 -4.09 -5.67 -25.87
C THR A 226 -5.18 -6.38 -26.68
#